data_AF-A0A349SA82-F1
#
_entry.id   AF-A0A349SA82-F1
#
_cell.length_a   1.000
_cell.length_b   1.000
_cell.length_c   1.000
_cell.angle_alpha   90.00
_cell.angle_beta   90.00
_cell.angle_gamma   90.00
#
_symmetry.space_group_name_H-M   'P 1'
#
loop_
_entity.id
_entity.type
_entity.pdbx_description
1 polymer ?
#
loop_
_entity_poly.entity_id
_entity_poly.type
_entity_poly.pdbx_seq_one_letter_code
_entity_poly.pdbx_strand_id
1 'polypeptide(L)'
;MAFSGWGRYPTLESRLFEPVSASEIEASLGSSEPWGTPVIARGAGCSYGDSALAETLISTRYLDNFSSLTTSACGHTVLRCASGMSLKNVLETIIPKGLFLPVLPGNKGVTIGGAIAADVHGKNHHIDGSFCDHVESLRMLLASGEIIDCHRESNAELFHATCGGMGLTGIILDAAIKLTPLSSLDIAQRSLVAGNLQECMDLMDEHNHAKYSVAWIDC
;
A
#
# COMPACT_ATOMS: atom_id res chain seq x y z
N MET A 1 17.95 -16.68 6.51
CA MET A 1 17.11 -16.46 7.70
C MET A 1 15.71 -16.88 7.31
N ALA A 2 15.00 -17.59 8.19
CA ALA A 2 13.61 -17.98 7.96
C ALA A 2 12.67 -16.76 7.97
N PHE A 3 11.92 -16.58 6.89
CA PHE A 3 10.85 -15.58 6.75
C PHE A 3 9.51 -16.25 6.49
N SER A 4 8.45 -15.63 7.00
CA SER A 4 7.06 -16.00 6.71
C SER A 4 6.21 -14.74 6.54
N GLY A 5 4.99 -14.91 6.02
CA GLY A 5 3.94 -13.90 6.15
C GLY A 5 3.44 -13.78 7.60
N TRP A 6 2.47 -12.90 7.82
CA TRP A 6 1.87 -12.68 9.15
C TRP A 6 1.21 -13.95 9.71
N GLY A 7 0.73 -14.83 8.83
CA GLY A 7 0.13 -16.12 9.18
C GLY A 7 1.14 -17.17 9.67
N ARG A 8 2.45 -16.87 9.63
CA ARG A 8 3.55 -17.78 9.98
C ARG A 8 3.62 -19.06 9.12
N TYR A 9 3.01 -19.03 7.94
CA TYR A 9 3.06 -20.10 6.96
C TYR A 9 2.78 -19.55 5.54
N PRO A 10 3.51 -20.02 4.50
CA PRO A 10 4.70 -20.88 4.59
C PRO A 10 5.91 -20.12 5.17
N THR A 11 6.96 -20.87 5.51
CA THR A 11 8.26 -20.33 5.94
C THR A 11 9.33 -20.70 4.92
N LEU A 12 10.15 -19.72 4.52
CA LEU A 12 11.23 -19.88 3.54
C LEU A 12 12.53 -19.31 4.08
N GLU A 13 13.65 -20.00 3.86
CA GLU A 13 14.97 -19.43 4.10
C GLU A 13 15.33 -18.46 2.98
N SER A 14 15.50 -17.18 3.33
CA SER A 14 15.80 -16.14 2.36
C SER A 14 17.04 -15.33 2.74
N ARG A 15 17.65 -14.73 1.72
CA ARG A 15 18.62 -13.64 1.85
C ARG A 15 17.86 -12.32 1.85
N LEU A 16 18.07 -11.49 2.87
CA LEU A 16 17.43 -10.18 2.99
C LEU A 16 18.47 -9.08 2.77
N PHE A 17 18.16 -8.16 1.86
CA PHE A 17 18.89 -6.91 1.69
C PHE A 17 18.06 -5.75 2.25
N GLU A 18 18.71 -4.78 2.88
CA GLU A 18 18.05 -3.65 3.55
C GLU A 18 18.58 -2.30 3.03
N PRO A 19 18.36 -1.99 1.73
CA PRO A 19 18.91 -0.79 1.11
C PRO A 19 18.17 0.48 1.57
N VAL A 20 18.90 1.59 1.66
CA VAL A 20 18.34 2.92 1.95
C VAL A 20 18.13 3.78 0.69
N SER A 21 18.50 3.25 -0.49
CA SER A 21 18.38 3.96 -1.77
C SER A 21 18.23 3.01 -2.96
N ALA A 22 17.75 3.53 -4.09
CA ALA A 22 17.64 2.74 -5.33
C ALA A 22 19.00 2.21 -5.82
N SER A 23 20.06 3.01 -5.71
CA SER A 23 21.43 2.60 -6.08
C SER A 23 21.95 1.45 -5.22
N GLU A 24 21.55 1.37 -3.95
CA GLU A 24 21.93 0.25 -3.09
C GLU A 24 21.15 -1.03 -3.41
N ILE A 25 19.93 -0.92 -3.95
CA ILE A 25 19.18 -2.08 -4.45
C ILE A 25 19.95 -2.72 -5.60
N GLU A 26 20.35 -1.92 -6.60
CA GLU A 26 21.12 -2.39 -7.75
C GLU A 26 22.47 -3.00 -7.32
N ALA A 27 23.19 -2.31 -6.42
CA ALA A 27 24.46 -2.82 -5.89
C ALA A 27 24.31 -4.15 -5.13
N SER A 28 23.17 -4.35 -4.45
CA SER A 28 22.87 -5.58 -3.70
C SER A 28 22.51 -6.76 -4.59
N LEU A 29 21.83 -6.50 -5.71
CA LEU A 29 21.39 -7.53 -6.66
C LEU A 29 22.45 -7.87 -7.70
N GLY A 30 23.44 -7.00 -7.89
CA GLY A 30 24.49 -7.15 -8.89
C GLY A 30 24.00 -6.85 -10.31
N SER A 31 24.95 -6.65 -11.23
CA SER A 31 24.68 -6.32 -12.64
C SER A 31 24.43 -7.54 -13.54
N SER A 32 24.12 -8.71 -12.97
CA SER A 32 23.74 -9.90 -13.75
C SER A 32 22.30 -9.75 -14.22
N GLU A 33 22.12 -9.53 -15.52
CA GLU A 33 20.82 -9.54 -16.21
C GLU A 33 20.48 -10.97 -16.70
N PRO A 34 19.28 -11.52 -16.39
CA PRO A 34 18.37 -11.10 -15.32
C PRO A 34 18.95 -11.44 -13.94
N TRP A 35 18.44 -10.80 -12.88
CA TRP A 35 18.83 -11.09 -11.49
C TRP A 35 18.84 -12.61 -11.28
N GLY A 36 20.02 -13.17 -10.99
CA GLY A 36 20.27 -14.62 -11.08
C GLY A 36 19.46 -15.50 -10.10
N THR A 37 18.58 -14.90 -9.29
CA THR A 37 17.62 -15.57 -8.40
C THR A 37 16.31 -14.79 -8.36
N PRO A 38 15.16 -15.43 -8.11
CA PRO A 38 13.90 -14.73 -7.86
C PRO A 38 14.02 -13.69 -6.74
N VAL A 39 13.61 -12.45 -7.01
CA VAL A 39 13.64 -11.31 -6.09
C VAL A 39 12.22 -10.81 -5.85
N ILE A 40 11.88 -10.49 -4.60
CA ILE A 40 10.64 -9.78 -4.28
C ILE A 40 10.87 -8.67 -3.27
N ALA A 41 10.14 -7.57 -3.42
CA ALA A 41 10.10 -6.52 -2.41
C ALA A 41 9.33 -7.01 -1.17
N ARG A 42 9.81 -6.59 0.01
CA ARG A 42 9.17 -6.89 1.30
C ARG A 42 9.04 -5.64 2.14
N GLY A 43 7.80 -5.25 2.42
CA GLY A 43 7.49 -4.18 3.37
C GLY A 43 7.49 -4.66 4.83
N ALA A 44 6.43 -4.34 5.57
CA ALA A 44 6.26 -4.71 6.98
C ALA A 44 5.94 -6.20 7.22
N GLY A 45 5.72 -7.01 6.17
CA GLY A 45 5.38 -8.43 6.31
C GLY A 45 3.97 -8.68 6.87
N CYS A 46 3.03 -7.75 6.64
CA CYS A 46 1.65 -7.86 7.11
C CYS A 46 0.73 -8.70 6.21
N SER A 47 1.17 -9.06 4.99
CA SER A 47 0.46 -10.05 4.18
C SER A 47 0.55 -11.42 4.88
N TYR A 48 -0.55 -12.16 4.92
CA TYR A 48 -0.62 -13.43 5.64
C TYR A 48 0.12 -14.56 4.93
N GLY A 49 0.03 -14.59 3.60
CA GLY A 49 0.59 -15.64 2.75
C GLY A 49 2.04 -15.40 2.34
N ASP A 50 2.36 -15.84 1.13
CA ASP A 50 3.71 -15.92 0.56
C ASP A 50 4.06 -14.81 -0.44
N SER A 51 3.18 -13.84 -0.66
CA SER A 51 3.37 -12.78 -1.66
C SER A 51 4.64 -11.92 -1.45
N ALA A 52 5.22 -11.92 -0.25
CA ALA A 52 6.46 -11.24 0.08
C ALA A 52 7.56 -12.22 0.53
N LEU A 53 7.58 -13.42 -0.08
CA LEU A 53 8.58 -14.46 0.12
C LEU A 53 9.22 -14.86 -1.23
N ALA A 54 10.54 -14.94 -1.24
CA ALA A 54 11.36 -15.46 -2.33
C ALA A 54 12.73 -15.86 -1.76
N GLU A 55 13.61 -16.45 -2.58
CA GLU A 55 14.99 -16.74 -2.16
C GLU A 55 15.75 -15.45 -1.79
N THR A 56 15.46 -14.36 -2.50
CA THR A 56 16.05 -13.05 -2.29
C THR A 56 14.97 -12.01 -2.00
N LEU A 57 15.10 -11.29 -0.89
CA LEU A 57 14.16 -10.28 -0.42
C LEU A 57 14.82 -8.91 -0.40
N ILE A 58 14.13 -7.90 -0.92
CA ILE A 58 14.51 -6.49 -0.75
C ILE A 58 13.59 -5.86 0.29
N SER A 59 14.11 -5.56 1.48
CA SER A 59 13.38 -4.81 2.50
C SER A 59 13.23 -3.37 2.04
N THR A 60 12.00 -2.94 1.73
CA THR A 60 11.75 -1.54 1.38
C THR A 60 11.60 -0.66 2.62
N ARG A 61 11.57 -1.22 3.84
CA ARG A 61 11.30 -0.48 5.09
C ARG A 61 12.27 0.67 5.37
N TYR A 62 13.46 0.65 4.77
CA TYR A 62 14.48 1.68 4.93
C TYR A 62 14.46 2.72 3.80
N LEU A 63 13.57 2.57 2.83
CA LEU A 63 13.14 3.62 1.91
C LEU A 63 12.01 4.41 2.59
N ASP A 64 12.34 5.21 3.61
CA ASP A 64 11.36 5.79 4.53
C ASP A 64 11.34 7.34 4.53
N ASN A 65 11.93 7.96 3.50
CA ASN A 65 11.94 9.40 3.39
C ASN A 65 10.58 9.98 2.96
N PHE A 66 10.14 10.98 3.73
CA PHE A 66 9.06 11.88 3.31
C PHE A 66 9.62 12.89 2.30
N SER A 67 9.04 12.94 1.10
CA SER A 67 9.58 13.79 0.04
C SER A 67 8.94 15.18 0.03
N SER A 68 7.61 15.27 -0.12
CA SER A 68 6.94 16.56 -0.25
C SER A 68 5.42 16.51 -0.07
N LEU A 69 4.83 17.67 0.22
CA LEU A 69 3.40 17.95 0.06
C LEU A 69 3.24 19.04 -0.98
N THR A 70 2.45 18.77 -2.01
CA THR A 70 2.19 19.71 -3.10
C THR A 70 0.69 19.85 -3.34
N THR A 71 0.30 20.88 -4.07
CA THR A 71 -1.09 21.03 -4.54
C THR A 71 -1.12 20.65 -6.01
N SER A 72 -1.98 19.71 -6.36
CA SER A 72 -2.23 19.30 -7.75
C SER A 72 -2.87 20.43 -8.56
N ALA A 73 -2.85 20.31 -9.88
CA ALA A 73 -3.49 21.27 -10.78
C ALA A 73 -5.01 21.44 -10.51
N CYS A 74 -5.67 20.38 -10.02
CA CYS A 74 -7.08 20.40 -9.65
C CYS A 74 -7.34 20.87 -8.20
N GLY A 75 -6.31 21.28 -7.46
CA GLY A 75 -6.44 21.90 -6.13
C GLY A 75 -6.41 20.93 -4.94
N HIS A 76 -6.22 19.63 -5.16
CA HIS A 76 -6.11 18.65 -4.08
C HIS A 76 -4.66 18.52 -3.59
N THR A 77 -4.47 18.26 -2.29
CA THR A 77 -3.14 18.02 -1.74
C THR A 77 -2.62 16.63 -2.11
N VAL A 78 -1.38 16.55 -2.57
CA VAL A 78 -0.69 15.32 -2.94
C VAL A 78 0.54 15.16 -2.06
N LEU A 79 0.65 13.99 -1.44
CA LEU A 79 1.83 13.52 -0.72
C LEU A 79 2.74 12.75 -1.66
N ARG A 80 4.03 13.09 -1.72
CA ARG A 80 5.06 12.19 -2.24
C ARG A 80 5.87 11.60 -1.09
N CYS A 81 5.91 10.28 -1.00
CA CYS A 81 6.63 9.55 0.04
C CYS A 81 7.19 8.22 -0.48
N ALA A 82 8.25 7.75 0.17
CA ALA A 82 8.86 6.48 -0.19
C ALA A 82 8.02 5.27 0.23
N SER A 83 8.19 4.18 -0.52
CA SER A 83 7.38 2.97 -0.41
C SER A 83 7.55 2.23 0.93
N GLY A 84 8.65 2.49 1.64
CA GLY A 84 8.95 1.92 2.94
C GLY A 84 8.22 2.58 4.10
N MET A 85 7.72 3.80 3.93
CA MET A 85 7.00 4.49 4.99
C MET A 85 5.77 3.69 5.41
N SER A 86 5.57 3.52 6.72
CA SER A 86 4.33 2.93 7.24
C SER A 86 3.17 3.92 7.13
N LEU A 87 1.95 3.41 6.96
CA LEU A 87 0.74 4.26 6.99
C LEU A 87 0.65 5.02 8.32
N LYS A 88 1.07 4.40 9.43
CA LYS A 88 1.20 5.08 10.74
C LYS A 88 2.08 6.32 10.66
N ASN A 89 3.31 6.20 10.15
CA ASN A 89 4.26 7.32 10.09
C ASN A 89 3.75 8.42 9.13
N VAL A 90 3.11 8.03 8.04
CA VAL A 90 2.45 8.98 7.12
C VAL A 90 1.35 9.74 7.85
N LEU A 91 0.44 9.04 8.53
CA LEU A 91 -0.66 9.65 9.29
C LEU A 91 -0.14 10.61 10.38
N GLU A 92 0.89 10.22 11.13
CA GLU A 92 1.52 11.08 12.16
C GLU A 92 2.08 12.38 11.56
N THR A 93 2.47 12.37 10.29
CA THR A 93 3.00 13.54 9.57
C THR A 93 1.90 14.44 9.00
N ILE A 94 0.82 13.85 8.48
CA ILE A 94 -0.22 14.59 7.73
C ILE A 94 -1.42 15.02 8.60
N ILE A 95 -1.75 14.28 9.67
CA ILE A 95 -2.86 14.62 10.57
C ILE A 95 -2.68 16.02 11.20
N PRO A 96 -1.50 16.41 11.72
CA PRO A 96 -1.29 17.77 12.26
C PRO A 96 -1.49 18.89 11.23
N LYS A 97 -1.50 18.56 9.92
CA LYS A 97 -1.73 19.48 8.80
C LYS A 97 -3.19 19.52 8.33
N GLY A 98 -4.10 18.83 9.04
CA GLY A 98 -5.51 18.73 8.65
C GLY A 98 -5.73 17.89 7.41
N LEU A 99 -4.90 16.86 7.19
CA LEU A 99 -4.94 15.98 6.03
C LEU A 99 -5.06 14.51 6.46
N PHE A 100 -5.60 13.68 5.58
CA PHE A 100 -5.85 12.26 5.83
C PHE A 100 -5.62 11.41 4.58
N LEU A 101 -5.29 10.13 4.79
CA LEU A 101 -5.27 9.13 3.73
C LEU A 101 -6.70 8.70 3.41
N PRO A 102 -7.15 8.72 2.15
CA PRO A 102 -8.54 8.42 1.82
C PRO A 102 -8.95 6.99 2.18
N VAL A 103 -8.05 6.02 2.05
CA VAL A 103 -8.30 4.60 2.34
C VAL A 103 -7.29 4.09 3.37
N LEU A 104 -7.79 3.40 4.40
CA LEU A 104 -6.99 2.77 5.43
C LEU A 104 -7.43 1.31 5.67
N PRO A 105 -6.50 0.34 5.66
CA PRO A 105 -6.80 -1.03 6.08
C PRO A 105 -6.92 -1.12 7.60
N GLY A 106 -7.35 -2.28 8.11
CA GLY A 106 -7.49 -2.53 9.55
C GLY A 106 -6.18 -2.44 10.37
N ASN A 107 -5.01 -2.44 9.72
CA ASN A 107 -3.71 -2.32 10.36
C ASN A 107 -2.88 -1.19 9.74
N LYS A 108 -2.56 -0.16 10.52
CA LYS A 108 -1.72 0.98 10.09
C LYS A 108 -0.22 0.68 10.01
N GLY A 109 0.22 -0.52 10.40
CA GLY A 109 1.62 -0.97 10.30
C GLY A 109 2.06 -1.37 8.88
N VAL A 110 1.14 -1.39 7.91
CA VAL A 110 1.42 -1.66 6.49
C VAL A 110 2.27 -0.52 5.90
N THR A 111 3.18 -0.84 4.96
CA THR A 111 3.97 0.17 4.23
C THR A 111 3.23 0.69 3.01
N ILE A 112 3.59 1.88 2.52
CA ILE A 112 3.00 2.46 1.30
C ILE A 112 3.12 1.51 0.10
N GLY A 113 4.31 0.95 -0.14
CA GLY A 113 4.52 -0.02 -1.21
C GLY A 113 3.69 -1.28 -1.04
N GLY A 114 3.54 -1.78 0.19
CA GLY A 114 2.68 -2.92 0.48
C GLY A 114 1.19 -2.63 0.27
N ALA A 115 0.75 -1.42 0.61
CA ALA A 115 -0.63 -0.97 0.39
C ALA A 115 -0.98 -0.90 -1.10
N ILE A 116 -0.05 -0.42 -1.93
CA ILE A 116 -0.19 -0.32 -3.39
C ILE A 116 -0.12 -1.71 -4.04
N ALA A 117 0.90 -2.49 -3.67
CA ALA A 117 1.12 -3.82 -4.25
C ALA A 117 -0.04 -4.79 -3.98
N ALA A 118 -0.71 -4.67 -2.83
CA ALA A 118 -1.88 -5.47 -2.50
C ALA A 118 -3.22 -4.78 -2.82
N ASP A 119 -3.18 -3.57 -3.37
CA ASP A 119 -4.32 -2.67 -3.55
C ASP A 119 -5.33 -2.70 -2.40
N VAL A 120 -4.84 -2.39 -1.20
CA VAL A 120 -5.61 -2.59 0.03
C VAL A 120 -6.90 -1.76 0.05
N HIS A 121 -7.92 -2.27 0.72
CA HIS A 121 -9.19 -1.57 0.90
C HIS A 121 -9.46 -1.24 2.37
N GLY A 122 -10.39 -0.32 2.60
CA GLY A 122 -10.87 0.09 3.91
C GLY A 122 -12.37 -0.16 4.11
N LYS A 123 -12.91 0.31 5.24
CA LYS A 123 -14.36 0.25 5.53
C LYS A 123 -15.21 1.15 4.63
N ASN A 124 -14.58 1.96 3.79
CA ASN A 124 -15.18 2.93 2.88
C ASN A 124 -15.13 2.53 1.40
N HIS A 125 -14.74 1.28 1.11
CA HIS A 125 -14.47 0.84 -0.25
C HIS A 125 -15.63 1.04 -1.23
N HIS A 126 -16.87 0.86 -0.78
CA HIS A 126 -18.07 1.02 -1.61
C HIS A 126 -18.31 2.47 -2.08
N ILE A 127 -17.67 3.46 -1.46
CA ILE A 127 -17.78 4.88 -1.82
C ILE A 127 -16.46 5.43 -2.37
N ASP A 128 -15.34 5.15 -1.71
CA ASP A 128 -14.04 5.76 -2.04
C ASP A 128 -13.15 4.84 -2.91
N GLY A 129 -13.47 3.56 -3.03
CA GLY A 129 -12.66 2.58 -3.75
C GLY A 129 -11.49 2.01 -2.93
N SER A 130 -10.45 1.56 -3.63
CA SER A 130 -9.25 0.95 -3.05
C SER A 130 -8.11 1.96 -2.89
N PHE A 131 -6.98 1.54 -2.31
CA PHE A 131 -5.85 2.43 -2.09
C PHE A 131 -5.30 3.00 -3.41
N CYS A 132 -5.26 2.20 -4.48
CA CYS A 132 -4.72 2.62 -5.78
C CYS A 132 -5.61 3.62 -6.52
N ASP A 133 -6.90 3.73 -6.17
CA ASP A 133 -7.77 4.79 -6.68
C ASP A 133 -7.30 6.19 -6.28
N HIS A 134 -6.46 6.28 -5.24
CA HIS A 134 -5.90 7.54 -4.72
C HIS A 134 -4.42 7.73 -5.04
N VAL A 135 -3.79 6.81 -5.78
CA VAL A 135 -2.42 6.95 -6.24
C VAL A 135 -2.40 7.75 -7.54
N GLU A 136 -1.60 8.82 -7.56
CA GLU A 136 -1.43 9.73 -8.70
C GLU A 136 -0.26 9.28 -9.60
N SER A 137 0.84 8.81 -9.00
CA SER A 137 1.98 8.27 -9.75
C SER A 137 2.86 7.37 -8.89
N LEU A 138 3.63 6.52 -9.54
CA LEU A 138 4.63 5.64 -8.93
C LEU A 138 5.98 5.86 -9.59
N ARG A 139 7.05 5.74 -8.81
CA ARG A 139 8.41 5.59 -9.32
C ARG A 139 8.85 4.16 -9.09
N MET A 140 9.16 3.45 -10.16
CA MET A 140 9.42 2.01 -10.19
C MET A 140 10.87 1.73 -10.55
N LEU A 141 11.51 0.80 -9.85
CA LEU A 141 12.74 0.14 -10.30
C LEU A 141 12.37 -1.18 -10.97
N LEU A 142 12.67 -1.31 -12.26
CA LEU A 142 12.39 -2.49 -13.06
C LEU A 142 13.52 -3.52 -12.96
N ALA A 143 13.23 -4.73 -13.44
CA ALA A 143 14.22 -5.82 -13.50
C ALA A 143 15.44 -5.46 -14.37
N SER A 144 15.26 -4.59 -15.37
CA SER A 144 16.32 -4.06 -16.24
C SER A 144 17.29 -3.09 -15.56
N GLY A 145 17.02 -2.72 -14.29
CA GLY A 145 17.68 -1.61 -13.60
C GLY A 145 17.13 -0.23 -13.98
N GLU A 146 16.22 -0.13 -14.96
CA GLU A 146 15.63 1.16 -15.31
C GLU A 146 14.70 1.67 -14.20
N ILE A 147 14.83 2.97 -13.89
CA ILE A 147 13.87 3.66 -13.02
C ILE A 147 12.87 4.42 -13.89
N ILE A 148 11.60 4.02 -13.82
CA ILE A 148 10.51 4.57 -14.62
C ILE A 148 9.46 5.21 -13.70
N ASP A 149 9.00 6.41 -14.07
CA ASP A 149 7.79 7.00 -13.52
C ASP A 149 6.56 6.51 -14.32
N CYS A 150 5.51 6.06 -13.63
CA CYS A 150 4.26 5.65 -14.25
C CYS A 150 3.03 6.25 -13.55
N HIS A 151 2.01 6.54 -14.34
CA HIS A 151 0.71 7.04 -13.91
C HIS A 151 -0.37 6.70 -14.96
N ARG A 152 -1.61 7.13 -14.73
CA ARG A 152 -2.77 6.77 -15.57
C ARG A 152 -2.67 7.20 -17.05
N GLU A 153 -1.80 8.15 -17.38
CA GLU A 153 -1.64 8.68 -18.76
C GLU A 153 -0.24 8.39 -19.35
N SER A 154 0.73 7.98 -18.54
CA SER A 154 2.11 7.67 -18.97
C SER A 154 2.57 6.36 -18.35
N ASN A 155 3.05 5.43 -19.16
CA ASN A 155 3.33 4.06 -18.73
C ASN A 155 2.12 3.42 -18.02
N ALA A 156 0.92 3.68 -18.54
CA ALA A 156 -0.35 3.35 -17.89
C ALA A 156 -0.53 1.85 -17.64
N GLU A 157 -0.09 1.00 -18.59
CA GLU A 157 -0.11 -0.45 -18.42
C GLU A 157 0.71 -0.90 -17.21
N LEU A 158 1.93 -0.36 -17.04
CA LEU A 158 2.78 -0.63 -15.88
C LEU A 158 2.12 -0.14 -14.58
N PHE A 159 1.53 1.07 -14.60
CA PHE A 159 0.83 1.60 -13.44
C PHE A 159 -0.31 0.67 -12.99
N HIS A 160 -1.21 0.33 -13.92
CA HIS A 160 -2.35 -0.55 -13.63
C HIS A 160 -1.93 -1.97 -13.24
N ALA A 161 -0.88 -2.52 -13.86
CA ALA A 161 -0.36 -3.84 -13.50
C ALA A 161 0.35 -3.84 -12.13
N THR A 162 0.89 -2.70 -11.69
CA THR A 162 1.56 -2.57 -10.39
C THR A 162 0.56 -2.45 -9.25
N CYS A 163 -0.55 -1.73 -9.46
CA CYS A 163 -1.67 -1.66 -8.54
C CYS A 163 -2.30 -3.05 -8.35
N GLY A 164 -2.15 -3.63 -7.16
CA GLY A 164 -2.58 -5.02 -6.91
C GLY A 164 -1.65 -6.09 -7.51
N GLY A 165 -0.52 -5.69 -8.10
CA GLY A 165 0.44 -6.57 -8.77
C GLY A 165 1.37 -7.35 -7.85
N MET A 166 1.21 -7.21 -6.53
CA MET A 166 1.96 -7.93 -5.48
C MET A 166 3.49 -7.78 -5.59
N GLY A 167 3.99 -6.72 -6.24
CA GLY A 167 5.42 -6.46 -6.43
C GLY A 167 6.05 -7.22 -7.61
N LEU A 168 5.26 -7.85 -8.47
CA LEU A 168 5.74 -8.67 -9.59
C LEU A 168 6.07 -7.86 -10.86
N THR A 169 5.80 -6.55 -10.85
CA THR A 169 6.14 -5.63 -11.94
C THR A 169 7.45 -4.86 -11.70
N GLY A 170 8.02 -4.98 -10.50
CA GLY A 170 9.21 -4.24 -10.09
C GLY A 170 9.12 -3.78 -8.63
N ILE A 171 10.10 -2.99 -8.20
CA ILE A 171 10.18 -2.45 -6.85
C ILE A 171 9.64 -1.02 -6.86
N ILE A 172 8.56 -0.76 -6.13
CA ILE A 172 8.06 0.61 -5.91
C ILE A 172 9.09 1.34 -5.02
N LEU A 173 9.62 2.46 -5.51
CA LEU A 173 10.58 3.30 -4.77
C LEU A 173 9.84 4.38 -3.97
N ASP A 174 9.00 5.15 -4.65
CA ASP A 174 8.16 6.19 -4.06
C ASP A 174 6.83 6.32 -4.81
N ALA A 175 5.84 6.93 -4.15
CA ALA A 175 4.51 7.13 -4.69
C ALA A 175 4.01 8.54 -4.39
N ALA A 176 3.22 9.08 -5.31
CA ALA A 176 2.42 10.28 -5.11
C ALA A 176 0.97 9.87 -4.82
N ILE A 177 0.41 10.32 -3.70
CA ILE A 177 -0.90 9.90 -3.19
C ILE A 177 -1.74 11.14 -2.91
N LYS A 178 -2.95 11.17 -3.46
CA LYS A 178 -3.96 12.18 -3.18
C LYS A 178 -4.46 12.06 -1.75
N LEU A 179 -4.45 13.17 -1.03
CA LEU A 179 -4.94 13.28 0.34
C LEU A 179 -6.33 13.93 0.38
N THR A 180 -7.05 13.71 1.48
CA THR A 180 -8.32 14.38 1.77
C THR A 180 -8.18 15.32 2.97
N PRO A 181 -8.92 16.45 2.99
CA PRO A 181 -9.02 17.28 4.19
C PRO A 181 -9.57 16.49 5.39
N LEU A 182 -9.08 16.79 6.57
CA LEU A 182 -9.49 16.18 7.84
C LEU A 182 -10.11 17.24 8.74
N SER A 183 -11.42 17.15 8.97
CA SER A 183 -12.17 18.08 9.80
C SER A 183 -12.29 17.66 11.27
N SER A 184 -12.10 16.37 11.56
CA SER A 184 -12.21 15.79 12.92
C SER A 184 -11.38 14.51 13.02
N LEU A 185 -10.90 14.19 14.23
CA LEU A 185 -10.28 12.89 14.55
C LEU A 185 -11.30 11.86 15.02
N ASP A 186 -12.52 12.31 15.36
CA ASP A 186 -13.61 11.46 15.82
C ASP A 186 -14.51 11.04 14.67
N ILE A 187 -15.01 9.81 14.75
CA ILE A 187 -16.01 9.26 13.83
C ILE A 187 -17.34 9.13 14.58
N ALA A 188 -18.38 9.76 14.07
CA ALA A 188 -19.75 9.50 14.52
C ALA A 188 -20.15 8.09 14.07
N GLN A 189 -20.40 7.21 15.02
CA GLN A 189 -20.70 5.80 14.77
C GLN A 189 -22.15 5.47 15.15
N ARG A 190 -22.80 4.63 14.32
CA ARG A 190 -24.05 3.95 14.64
C ARG A 190 -23.81 2.44 14.55
N SER A 191 -24.23 1.69 15.57
CA SER A 191 -24.19 0.23 15.58
C SER A 191 -25.61 -0.32 15.52
N LEU A 192 -25.83 -1.29 14.63
CA LEU A 192 -27.09 -2.00 14.46
C LEU A 192 -26.84 -3.50 14.69
N VAL A 193 -27.84 -4.19 15.23
CA VAL A 193 -27.78 -5.63 15.47
C VAL A 193 -28.78 -6.29 14.54
N ALA A 194 -28.30 -7.25 13.75
CA ALA A 194 -29.14 -8.09 12.90
C ALA A 194 -29.43 -9.42 13.62
N GLY A 195 -30.65 -9.94 13.48
CA GLY A 195 -31.04 -11.24 14.02
C GLY A 195 -30.59 -12.43 13.18
N ASN A 196 -30.17 -12.20 11.93
CA ASN A 196 -29.64 -13.22 11.02
C ASN A 196 -28.85 -12.59 9.86
N LEU A 197 -28.27 -13.42 8.99
CA LEU A 197 -27.48 -12.98 7.85
C LEU A 197 -28.29 -12.15 6.85
N GLN A 198 -29.54 -12.52 6.55
CA GLN A 198 -30.38 -11.78 5.60
C GLN A 198 -30.64 -10.36 6.09
N GLU A 199 -31.05 -10.21 7.35
CA GLU A 199 -31.26 -8.91 7.98
C GLU A 199 -29.96 -8.08 8.01
N CYS A 200 -28.80 -8.70 8.21
CA CYS A 200 -27.52 -8.01 8.14
C CYS A 200 -27.28 -7.42 6.74
N MET A 201 -27.57 -8.16 5.68
CA MET A 201 -27.43 -7.69 4.30
C MET A 201 -28.41 -6.54 4.02
N ASP A 202 -29.68 -6.69 4.43
CA ASP A 202 -30.70 -5.65 4.24
C ASP A 202 -30.31 -4.33 4.93
N LEU A 203 -29.78 -4.41 6.17
CA LEU A 203 -29.28 -3.24 6.91
C LEU A 203 -28.07 -2.59 6.24
N MET A 204 -27.16 -3.38 5.66
CA MET A 204 -26.01 -2.86 4.93
C MET A 204 -26.45 -2.11 3.66
N ASP A 205 -27.43 -2.64 2.93
CA ASP A 205 -27.97 -2.00 1.72
C ASP A 205 -28.72 -0.70 2.07
N GLU A 206 -29.55 -0.71 3.11
CA GLU A 206 -30.27 0.49 3.59
C GLU A 206 -29.29 1.62 3.97
N HIS A 207 -28.16 1.26 4.57
CA HIS A 207 -27.15 2.21 5.06
C HIS A 207 -25.94 2.37 4.14
N ASN A 208 -26.02 1.93 2.88
CA ASN A 208 -24.91 1.97 1.93
C ASN A 208 -24.43 3.40 1.58
N HIS A 209 -25.22 4.43 1.94
CA HIS A 209 -24.84 5.83 1.84
C HIS A 209 -23.83 6.28 2.91
N ALA A 210 -23.65 5.50 3.99
CA ALA A 210 -22.68 5.81 5.05
C ALA A 210 -21.25 5.58 4.55
N LYS A 211 -20.37 6.59 4.72
CA LYS A 211 -19.00 6.56 4.22
C LYS A 211 -18.21 5.33 4.68
N TYR A 212 -18.31 4.98 5.96
CA TYR A 212 -17.64 3.80 6.53
C TYR A 212 -18.69 2.81 7.00
N SER A 213 -18.65 1.58 6.46
CA SER A 213 -19.58 0.50 6.80
C SER A 213 -18.82 -0.82 6.94
N VAL A 214 -19.18 -1.61 7.96
CA VAL A 214 -18.66 -2.97 8.18
C VAL A 214 -19.62 -3.72 9.09
N ALA A 215 -19.70 -5.03 8.93
CA ALA A 215 -20.41 -5.92 9.85
C ALA A 215 -19.44 -6.97 10.41
N TRP A 216 -19.69 -7.39 11.65
CA TRP A 216 -19.09 -8.60 12.22
C TRP A 216 -20.15 -9.69 12.19
N ILE A 217 -19.81 -10.84 11.63
CA ILE A 217 -20.75 -11.94 11.39
C ILE A 217 -20.42 -13.05 12.39
N ASP A 218 -21.44 -13.54 13.08
CA ASP A 218 -21.37 -14.77 13.87
C ASP A 218 -21.50 -15.96 12.91
N CYS A 219 -20.44 -16.75 12.78
CA CYS A 219 -20.30 -17.84 11.81
C CYS A 219 -19.89 -19.14 12.49
#